data_AF-A4VJL4-F1
#
_entry.id   AF-A4VJL4-F1
#
_cell.length_a   1.000
_cell.length_b   1.000
_cell.length_c   1.000
_cell.angle_alpha   90.00
_cell.angle_beta   90.00
_cell.angle_gamma   90.00
#
_symmetry.space_group_name_H-M   'P 1'
#
loop_
_entity.id
_entity.type
_entity.pdbx_description
1 polymer ?
#
loop_
_entity_poly.entity_id
_entity_poly.type
_entity_poly.pdbx_seq_one_letter_code
_entity_poly.pdbx_strand_id
1 'polypeptide(L)'
;MRLPPVEFPAASWGAQMLERWTVLAKKAATMETEAGNNDAFERMCAELRRMAFTLRCDVLPELLKRRITARALTSLWLNDEVVELLNARLLTTLLRAQQPRLTRMTLQQLVQLYFRRFDRLDEKEGLRELLERSLLQQLDLIPPSKIQTSRADPLVTLKREGHWLLSLDGPRHLAERVRQGGRELGETFIELGLHGFDDGRYGDICRAHF
;
A
#
# COMPACT_ATOMS: atom_id res chain seq x y z
N MET A 1 -23.07 62.14 14.68
CA MET A 1 -21.65 61.78 14.46
C MET A 1 -21.53 61.09 13.11
N ARG A 2 -20.71 61.60 12.18
CA ARG A 2 -20.35 60.91 10.94
C ARG A 2 -19.11 60.07 11.22
N LEU A 3 -19.19 58.76 11.01
CA LEU A 3 -18.00 57.88 11.07
C LEU A 3 -17.10 58.17 9.86
N PRO A 4 -15.77 58.17 10.01
CA PRO A 4 -14.85 58.32 8.88
C PRO A 4 -14.96 57.10 7.94
N PRO A 5 -14.72 57.29 6.63
CA PRO A 5 -14.78 56.20 5.67
C PRO A 5 -13.67 55.18 5.97
N VAL A 6 -14.06 53.90 6.01
CA VAL A 6 -13.13 52.78 6.16
C VAL A 6 -12.47 52.55 4.81
N GLU A 7 -11.19 52.86 4.69
CA GLU A 7 -10.36 52.39 3.58
C GLU A 7 -10.01 50.92 3.83
N PHE A 8 -10.58 50.01 3.03
CA PHE A 8 -10.08 48.65 2.98
C PHE A 8 -8.70 48.69 2.30
N PRO A 9 -7.62 48.21 2.94
CA PRO A 9 -6.38 48.03 2.22
C PRO A 9 -6.67 47.03 1.10
N ALA A 10 -6.50 47.46 -0.15
CA ALA A 10 -6.48 46.55 -1.28
C ALA A 10 -5.35 45.56 -1.01
N ALA A 11 -5.69 44.36 -0.56
CA ALA A 11 -4.75 43.29 -0.36
C ALA A 11 -4.14 42.98 -1.74
N SER A 12 -3.04 43.63 -2.07
CA SER A 12 -2.28 43.35 -3.28
C SER A 12 -1.60 42.02 -3.03
N TRP A 13 -2.17 40.98 -3.65
CA TRP A 13 -1.60 39.64 -3.62
C TRP A 13 -0.21 39.73 -4.24
N GLY A 14 0.84 39.62 -3.43
CA GLY A 14 2.21 39.68 -3.92
C GLY A 14 2.44 38.62 -5.01
N ALA A 15 3.30 38.93 -5.99
CA ALA A 15 3.54 38.06 -7.15
C ALA A 15 3.86 36.59 -6.76
N GLN A 16 4.56 36.38 -5.64
CA GLN A 16 4.81 35.04 -5.08
C GLN A 16 3.55 34.27 -4.68
N MET A 17 2.51 34.97 -4.22
CA MET A 17 1.24 34.34 -3.85
C MET A 17 0.47 33.93 -5.10
N LEU A 18 0.44 34.79 -6.14
CA LEU A 18 -0.13 34.47 -7.46
C LEU A 18 0.59 33.29 -8.14
N GLU A 19 1.91 33.19 -7.98
CA GLU A 19 2.71 32.06 -8.48
C GLU A 19 2.38 30.75 -7.74
N ARG A 20 2.16 30.80 -6.41
CA ARG A 20 1.71 29.64 -5.64
C ARG A 20 0.32 29.17 -6.08
N TRP A 21 -0.59 30.10 -6.37
CA TRP A 21 -1.94 29.77 -6.85
C TRP A 21 -1.92 29.19 -8.27
N THR A 22 -1.07 29.68 -9.15
CA THR A 22 -0.90 29.09 -10.49
C THR A 22 -0.27 27.70 -10.43
N VAL A 23 0.69 27.45 -9.54
CA VAL A 23 1.23 26.11 -9.28
C VAL A 23 0.15 25.18 -8.72
N LEU A 24 -0.69 25.65 -7.79
CA LEU A 24 -1.83 24.88 -7.25
C LEU A 24 -2.88 24.57 -8.30
N ALA A 25 -3.25 25.55 -9.14
CA ALA A 25 -4.18 25.35 -10.24
C ALA A 25 -3.63 24.36 -11.27
N LYS A 26 -2.32 24.43 -11.58
CA LYS A 26 -1.66 23.47 -12.46
C LYS A 26 -1.63 22.07 -11.87
N LYS A 27 -1.42 21.94 -10.55
CA LYS A 27 -1.53 20.66 -9.81
C LYS A 27 -2.96 20.11 -9.82
N ALA A 28 -3.97 20.95 -9.62
CA ALA A 28 -5.37 20.56 -9.69
C ALA A 28 -5.75 20.07 -11.11
N ALA A 29 -5.30 20.76 -12.16
CA ALA A 29 -5.51 20.34 -13.54
C ALA A 29 -4.77 19.03 -13.90
N THR A 30 -3.58 18.80 -13.31
CA THR A 30 -2.90 17.49 -13.44
C THR A 30 -3.64 16.40 -12.68
N MET A 31 -4.18 16.68 -11.49
CA MET A 31 -5.03 15.75 -10.76
C MET A 31 -6.35 15.45 -11.50
N GLU A 32 -6.92 16.41 -12.22
CA GLU A 32 -8.10 16.24 -13.06
C GLU A 32 -7.81 15.36 -14.29
N THR A 33 -6.65 15.54 -14.93
CA THR A 33 -6.20 14.62 -16.01
C THR A 33 -5.80 13.24 -15.47
N GLU A 34 -5.25 13.15 -14.26
CA GLU A 34 -5.02 11.90 -13.54
C GLU A 34 -6.30 11.24 -13.04
N ALA A 35 -7.41 11.97 -12.88
CA ALA A 35 -8.72 11.36 -12.63
C ALA A 35 -9.17 10.51 -13.83
N GLY A 36 -8.73 10.84 -15.05
CA GLY A 36 -8.83 9.97 -16.24
C GLY A 36 -7.90 8.75 -16.24
N ASN A 37 -6.86 8.68 -15.38
CA ASN A 37 -6.06 7.46 -15.18
C ASN A 37 -6.84 6.38 -14.39
N ASN A 38 -7.92 6.75 -13.69
CA ASN A 38 -8.79 5.76 -13.06
C ASN A 38 -9.41 4.85 -14.12
N ASP A 39 -9.75 5.36 -15.32
CA ASP A 39 -10.23 4.53 -16.42
C ASP A 39 -9.19 3.53 -16.93
N ALA A 40 -7.90 3.89 -16.98
CA ALA A 40 -6.86 2.96 -17.39
C ALA A 40 -6.67 1.84 -16.36
N PHE A 41 -6.75 2.18 -15.07
CA PHE A 41 -6.67 1.22 -13.98
C PHE A 41 -7.90 0.30 -13.96
N GLU A 42 -9.12 0.85 -14.03
CA GLU A 42 -10.36 0.09 -14.06
C GLU A 42 -10.46 -0.80 -15.30
N ARG A 43 -10.04 -0.31 -16.48
CA ARG A 43 -9.93 -1.15 -17.68
C ARG A 43 -8.96 -2.31 -17.49
N MET A 44 -7.82 -2.07 -16.85
CA MET A 44 -6.86 -3.13 -16.55
C MET A 44 -7.43 -4.14 -15.53
N CYS A 45 -8.14 -3.67 -14.50
CA CYS A 45 -8.85 -4.56 -13.57
C CYS A 45 -9.89 -5.41 -14.29
N ALA A 46 -10.71 -4.82 -15.16
CA ALA A 46 -11.68 -5.55 -15.97
C ALA A 46 -11.03 -6.58 -16.90
N GLU A 47 -9.90 -6.21 -17.54
CA GLU A 47 -9.13 -7.12 -18.39
C GLU A 47 -8.58 -8.31 -17.60
N LEU A 48 -7.99 -8.08 -16.42
CA LEU A 48 -7.45 -9.12 -15.56
C LEU A 48 -8.55 -10.06 -15.02
N ARG A 49 -9.72 -9.54 -14.63
CA ARG A 49 -10.88 -10.36 -14.25
C ARG A 49 -11.32 -11.26 -15.40
N ARG A 50 -11.40 -10.71 -16.62
CA ARG A 50 -11.75 -11.48 -17.83
C ARG A 50 -10.71 -12.56 -18.13
N MET A 51 -9.42 -12.25 -18.00
CA MET A 51 -8.34 -13.24 -18.16
C MET A 51 -8.44 -14.36 -17.13
N ALA A 52 -8.70 -14.02 -15.86
CA ALA A 52 -8.90 -14.99 -14.79
C ALA A 52 -10.05 -15.95 -15.10
N PHE A 53 -11.19 -15.41 -15.57
CA PHE A 53 -12.37 -16.21 -15.93
C PHE A 53 -12.13 -17.13 -17.13
N THR A 54 -11.36 -16.67 -18.12
CA THR A 54 -11.08 -17.42 -19.35
C THR A 54 -9.87 -18.35 -19.24
N LEU A 55 -9.18 -18.38 -18.08
CA LEU A 55 -7.93 -19.12 -17.83
C LEU A 55 -6.80 -18.83 -18.82
N ARG A 56 -6.88 -17.72 -19.57
CA ARG A 56 -5.85 -17.28 -20.51
C ARG A 56 -4.86 -16.36 -19.82
N CYS A 57 -3.93 -16.96 -19.08
CA CYS A 57 -2.88 -16.28 -18.32
C CYS A 57 -1.50 -16.31 -19.01
N ASP A 58 -1.43 -16.81 -20.23
CA ASP A 58 -0.22 -16.94 -21.05
C ASP A 58 0.44 -15.59 -21.37
N VAL A 59 -0.36 -14.55 -21.60
CA VAL A 59 0.13 -13.18 -21.88
C VAL A 59 0.47 -12.38 -20.61
N LEU A 60 0.10 -12.90 -19.43
CA LEU A 60 0.23 -12.19 -18.15
C LEU A 60 1.69 -11.79 -17.81
N PRO A 61 2.73 -12.62 -18.06
CA PRO A 61 4.11 -12.23 -17.80
C PRO A 61 4.55 -10.97 -18.56
N GLU A 62 4.09 -10.81 -19.81
CA GLU A 62 4.42 -9.63 -20.61
C GLU A 62 3.67 -8.39 -20.11
N LEU A 63 2.37 -8.54 -19.83
CA LEU A 63 1.55 -7.46 -19.27
C LEU A 63 2.08 -6.97 -17.92
N LEU A 64 2.60 -7.88 -17.09
CA LEU A 64 3.15 -7.61 -15.77
C LEU A 64 4.41 -6.74 -15.81
N LYS A 65 5.02 -6.48 -16.97
CA LYS A 65 6.10 -5.47 -17.08
C LYS A 65 5.56 -4.05 -16.85
N ARG A 66 4.28 -3.80 -17.13
CA ARG A 66 3.63 -2.51 -16.92
C ARG A 66 3.28 -2.34 -15.44
N ARG A 67 3.68 -1.21 -14.85
CA ARG A 67 3.41 -0.88 -13.43
C ARG A 67 1.92 -0.91 -13.08
N ILE A 68 1.07 -0.46 -14.01
CA ILE A 68 -0.39 -0.44 -13.83
C ILE A 68 -0.98 -1.86 -13.71
N THR A 69 -0.47 -2.82 -14.49
CA THR A 69 -0.91 -4.22 -14.43
C THR A 69 -0.55 -4.84 -13.09
N ALA A 70 0.69 -4.64 -12.62
CA ALA A 70 1.12 -5.17 -11.32
C ALA A 70 0.26 -4.60 -10.18
N ARG A 71 0.01 -3.28 -10.17
CA ARG A 71 -0.89 -2.62 -9.21
C ARG A 71 -2.33 -3.14 -9.28
N ALA A 72 -2.87 -3.34 -10.49
CA ALA A 72 -4.22 -3.85 -10.67
C ALA A 72 -4.35 -5.28 -10.15
N LEU A 73 -3.40 -6.16 -10.50
CA LEU A 73 -3.40 -7.55 -10.05
C LEU A 73 -3.33 -7.65 -8.52
N THR A 74 -2.42 -6.91 -7.88
CA THR A 74 -2.31 -6.91 -6.41
C THR A 74 -3.53 -6.31 -5.73
N SER A 75 -4.20 -5.34 -6.35
CA SER A 75 -5.48 -4.82 -5.88
C SER A 75 -6.58 -5.88 -5.92
N LEU A 76 -6.69 -6.62 -7.03
CA LEU A 76 -7.70 -7.68 -7.18
C LEU A 76 -7.48 -8.83 -6.20
N TRP A 77 -6.23 -9.16 -5.87
CA TRP A 77 -5.93 -10.12 -4.79
C TRP A 77 -6.35 -9.62 -3.42
N LEU A 78 -6.07 -8.35 -3.11
CA LEU A 78 -6.42 -7.73 -1.84
C LEU A 78 -7.94 -7.67 -1.61
N ASN A 79 -8.70 -7.47 -2.70
CA ASN A 79 -10.16 -7.40 -2.69
C ASN A 79 -10.85 -8.78 -2.85
N ASP A 80 -10.09 -9.88 -2.79
CA ASP A 80 -10.58 -11.25 -2.90
C ASP A 80 -11.27 -11.58 -4.25
N GLU A 81 -11.05 -10.79 -5.30
CA GLU A 81 -11.76 -10.93 -6.60
C GLU A 81 -11.14 -12.01 -7.51
N VAL A 82 -9.82 -12.18 -7.46
CA VAL A 82 -9.07 -13.17 -8.25
C VAL A 82 -8.03 -13.90 -7.39
N VAL A 83 -8.31 -14.02 -6.09
CA VAL A 83 -7.39 -14.62 -5.12
C VAL A 83 -7.01 -16.07 -5.45
N GLU A 84 -7.83 -16.77 -6.23
CA GLU A 84 -7.49 -18.12 -6.69
C GLU A 84 -6.27 -18.17 -7.61
N LEU A 85 -6.01 -17.09 -8.35
CA LEU A 85 -4.80 -16.97 -9.15
C LEU A 85 -3.54 -16.74 -8.32
N LEU A 86 -3.68 -16.25 -7.07
CA LEU A 86 -2.53 -16.00 -6.21
C LEU A 86 -1.86 -17.34 -5.86
N ASN A 87 -0.66 -17.56 -6.36
CA ASN A 87 0.18 -18.72 -6.04
C ASN A 87 1.65 -18.34 -6.17
N ALA A 88 2.54 -19.21 -5.69
CA ALA A 88 3.97 -18.95 -5.66
C ALA A 88 4.56 -18.63 -7.03
N ARG A 89 4.07 -19.30 -8.09
CA ARG A 89 4.51 -19.07 -9.47
C ARG A 89 4.14 -17.67 -9.95
N LEU A 90 2.88 -17.26 -9.79
CA LEU A 90 2.41 -15.97 -10.27
C LEU A 90 3.03 -14.80 -9.47
N LEU A 91 3.19 -14.96 -8.15
CA LEU A 91 3.92 -14.00 -7.33
C LEU A 91 5.36 -13.83 -7.82
N THR A 92 6.07 -14.94 -8.09
CA THR A 92 7.42 -14.91 -8.65
C THR A 92 7.47 -14.22 -10.00
N THR A 93 6.50 -14.49 -10.89
CA THR A 93 6.40 -13.82 -12.20
C THR A 93 6.21 -12.31 -12.05
N LEU A 94 5.33 -11.86 -11.15
CA LEU A 94 5.12 -10.44 -10.87
C LEU A 94 6.40 -9.76 -10.38
N LEU A 95 7.12 -10.37 -9.44
CA LEU A 95 8.36 -9.82 -8.88
C LEU A 95 9.47 -9.73 -9.94
N ARG A 96 9.60 -10.76 -10.80
CA ARG A 96 10.56 -10.76 -11.91
C ARG A 96 10.23 -9.73 -12.99
N ALA A 97 8.95 -9.48 -13.26
CA ALA A 97 8.55 -8.51 -14.27
C ALA A 97 8.72 -7.05 -13.81
N GLN A 98 8.78 -6.80 -12.50
CA GLN A 98 8.78 -5.46 -11.90
C GLN A 98 10.16 -4.97 -11.44
N GLN A 99 11.25 -5.43 -12.09
CA GLN A 99 12.61 -5.04 -11.73
C GLN A 99 12.87 -3.52 -11.88
N PRO A 100 13.79 -2.95 -11.09
CA PRO A 100 14.53 -3.58 -9.99
C PRO A 100 13.70 -3.71 -8.71
N ARG A 101 12.57 -2.99 -8.60
CA ARG A 101 11.71 -2.95 -7.42
C ARG A 101 10.27 -2.67 -7.77
N LEU A 102 9.34 -3.10 -6.92
CA LEU A 102 7.94 -2.75 -6.96
C LEU A 102 7.73 -1.25 -6.78
N THR A 103 6.60 -0.74 -7.31
CA THR A 103 6.14 0.59 -6.92
C THR A 103 5.72 0.58 -5.46
N ARG A 104 5.80 1.74 -4.81
CA ARG A 104 5.36 1.90 -3.41
C ARG A 104 3.93 1.43 -3.18
N MET A 105 3.02 1.75 -4.12
CA MET A 105 1.61 1.33 -4.05
C MET A 105 1.46 -0.19 -4.14
N THR A 106 2.10 -0.82 -5.14
CA THR A 106 2.06 -2.28 -5.31
C THR A 106 2.64 -3.00 -4.09
N LEU A 107 3.74 -2.49 -3.53
CA LEU A 107 4.34 -3.05 -2.32
C LEU A 107 3.39 -2.91 -1.12
N GLN A 108 2.78 -1.74 -0.93
CA GLN A 108 1.81 -1.53 0.14
C GLN A 108 0.60 -2.48 0.03
N GLN A 109 0.09 -2.72 -1.18
CA GLN A 109 -0.99 -3.69 -1.41
C GLN A 109 -0.57 -5.12 -1.06
N LEU A 110 0.67 -5.53 -1.38
CA LEU A 110 1.18 -6.84 -0.99
C LEU A 110 1.39 -6.99 0.52
N VAL A 111 1.83 -5.92 1.20
CA VAL A 111 1.88 -5.91 2.67
C VAL A 111 0.46 -6.04 3.23
N GLN A 112 -0.50 -5.27 2.75
CA GLN A 112 -1.89 -5.38 3.22
C GLN A 112 -2.45 -6.78 2.99
N LEU A 113 -2.18 -7.38 1.83
CA LEU A 113 -2.55 -8.75 1.52
C LEU A 113 -1.93 -9.73 2.53
N TYR A 114 -0.66 -9.54 2.90
CA TYR A 114 0.03 -10.36 3.89
C TYR A 114 -0.67 -10.32 5.25
N PHE A 115 -0.96 -9.13 5.78
CA PHE A 115 -1.63 -9.00 7.08
C PHE A 115 -3.09 -9.48 7.02
N ARG A 116 -3.78 -9.21 5.91
CA ARG A 116 -5.18 -9.61 5.71
C ARG A 116 -5.36 -11.12 5.66
N ARG A 117 -4.45 -11.84 4.99
CA ARG A 117 -4.58 -13.29 4.75
C ARG A 117 -3.59 -14.15 5.51
N PHE A 118 -2.65 -13.58 6.26
CA PHE A 118 -1.53 -14.23 6.98
C PHE A 118 -1.51 -15.77 7.00
N ASP A 119 -2.28 -16.41 7.89
CA ASP A 119 -2.32 -17.87 8.06
C ASP A 119 -2.98 -18.60 6.88
N ARG A 120 -3.97 -17.98 6.23
CA ARG A 120 -4.59 -18.50 4.99
C ARG A 120 -3.64 -18.51 3.80
N LEU A 121 -2.52 -17.80 3.85
CA LEU A 121 -1.51 -17.91 2.79
C LEU A 121 -0.82 -19.28 2.80
N ASP A 122 -0.82 -19.99 3.93
CA ASP A 122 -0.27 -21.35 4.06
C ASP A 122 -1.17 -22.42 3.40
N GLU A 123 -2.40 -22.08 3.02
CA GLU A 123 -3.27 -22.96 2.20
C GLU A 123 -2.63 -23.32 0.85
N LYS A 124 -1.71 -22.47 0.36
CA LYS A 124 -0.95 -22.68 -0.87
C LYS A 124 0.52 -22.87 -0.50
N GLU A 125 1.04 -24.06 -0.73
CA GLU A 125 2.39 -24.47 -0.33
C GLU A 125 3.46 -23.41 -0.66
N GLY A 126 4.17 -22.96 0.39
CA GLY A 126 5.29 -22.02 0.30
C GLY A 126 4.94 -20.57 -0.07
N LEU A 127 3.65 -20.23 -0.22
CA LEU A 127 3.23 -18.89 -0.66
C LEU A 127 3.51 -17.84 0.42
N ARG A 128 3.20 -18.13 1.69
CA ARG A 128 3.42 -17.21 2.81
C ARG A 128 4.91 -16.89 2.96
N GLU A 129 5.78 -17.92 3.00
CA GLU A 129 7.23 -17.75 3.15
C GLU A 129 7.85 -17.07 1.92
N LEU A 130 7.33 -17.33 0.72
CA LEU A 130 7.75 -16.60 -0.47
C LEU A 130 7.37 -15.12 -0.37
N LEU A 131 6.14 -14.81 0.03
CA LEU A 131 5.67 -13.44 0.16
C LEU A 131 6.44 -12.70 1.26
N GLU A 132 6.63 -13.29 2.43
CA GLU A 132 7.44 -12.77 3.54
C GLU A 132 8.85 -12.37 3.05
N ARG A 133 9.59 -13.31 2.46
CA ARG A 133 10.95 -13.03 1.95
C ARG A 133 10.96 -11.97 0.87
N SER A 134 9.97 -12.00 -0.03
CA SER A 134 9.85 -11.03 -1.11
C SER A 134 9.57 -9.62 -0.58
N LEU A 135 8.70 -9.50 0.43
CA LEU A 135 8.41 -8.22 1.08
C LEU A 135 9.67 -7.64 1.73
N LEU A 136 10.41 -8.44 2.51
CA LEU A 136 11.67 -8.03 3.13
C LEU A 136 12.68 -7.52 2.09
N GLN A 137 12.91 -8.29 1.02
CA GLN A 137 13.79 -7.89 -0.07
C GLN A 137 13.33 -6.57 -0.74
N GLN A 138 12.03 -6.38 -0.96
CA GLN A 138 11.51 -5.17 -1.60
C GLN A 138 11.56 -3.95 -0.67
N LEU A 139 11.40 -4.14 0.65
CA LEU A 139 11.53 -3.08 1.65
C LEU A 139 12.96 -2.53 1.69
N ASP A 140 13.98 -3.37 1.54
CA ASP A 140 15.38 -2.95 1.47
C ASP A 140 15.65 -2.03 0.28
N LEU A 141 15.00 -2.28 -0.86
CA LEU A 141 15.13 -1.50 -2.09
C LEU A 141 14.37 -0.16 -2.09
N ILE A 142 13.58 0.12 -1.04
CA ILE A 142 12.89 1.41 -0.89
C ILE A 142 13.94 2.53 -0.70
N PRO A 143 13.90 3.58 -1.53
CA PRO A 143 14.80 4.71 -1.37
C PRO A 143 14.48 5.47 -0.06
N PRO A 144 15.48 6.09 0.59
CA PRO A 144 15.25 6.88 1.78
C PRO A 144 14.20 7.98 1.51
N SER A 145 13.24 8.14 2.42
CA SER A 145 12.23 9.19 2.28
C SER A 145 12.91 10.56 2.40
N LYS A 146 12.66 11.42 1.41
CA LYS A 146 13.13 12.82 1.43
C LYS A 146 12.27 13.72 2.31
N ILE A 147 11.09 13.24 2.72
CA ILE A 147 10.09 14.01 3.45
C ILE A 147 9.76 13.25 4.72
N GLN A 148 9.94 13.89 5.87
CA GLN A 148 9.41 13.41 7.13
C GLN A 148 7.92 13.74 7.17
N THR A 149 7.08 12.72 7.01
CA THR A 149 5.64 12.84 7.25
C THR A 149 5.37 12.66 8.73
N SER A 150 4.45 13.44 9.31
CA SER A 150 4.07 13.30 10.72
C SER A 150 3.37 11.97 11.03
N ARG A 151 2.77 11.33 10.01
CA ARG A 151 2.13 10.02 10.14
C ARG A 151 3.15 8.91 9.93
N ALA A 152 3.11 7.92 10.81
CA ALA A 152 3.90 6.69 10.70
C ALA A 152 3.58 5.99 9.37
N ASP A 153 4.63 5.67 8.61
CA ASP A 153 4.55 5.04 7.31
C ASP A 153 4.76 3.52 7.45
N PRO A 154 3.79 2.67 7.09
CA PRO A 154 3.89 1.22 7.27
C PRO A 154 5.12 0.63 6.60
N LEU A 155 5.52 1.14 5.42
CA LEU A 155 6.68 0.60 4.71
C LEU A 155 8.00 1.01 5.37
N VAL A 156 8.06 2.18 6.01
CA VAL A 156 9.24 2.61 6.78
C VAL A 156 9.36 1.79 8.06
N THR A 157 8.25 1.59 8.77
CA THR A 157 8.22 0.72 9.96
C THR A 157 8.63 -0.71 9.59
N LEU A 158 8.04 -1.29 8.56
CA LEU A 158 8.35 -2.66 8.14
C LEU A 158 9.77 -2.79 7.58
N LYS A 159 10.35 -1.74 7.01
CA LYS A 159 11.78 -1.77 6.68
C LYS A 159 12.66 -1.93 7.93
N ARG A 160 12.27 -1.33 9.06
CA ARG A 160 13.00 -1.43 10.34
C ARG A 160 12.68 -2.71 11.10
N GLU A 161 11.41 -3.07 11.18
CA GLU A 161 10.88 -4.08 12.10
C GLU A 161 10.28 -5.30 11.40
N GLY A 162 10.27 -5.32 10.06
CA GLY A 162 9.65 -6.38 9.27
C GLY A 162 10.24 -7.77 9.50
N HIS A 163 11.52 -7.87 9.87
CA HIS A 163 12.19 -9.15 10.10
C HIS A 163 11.51 -10.01 11.19
N TRP A 164 10.92 -9.36 12.20
CA TRP A 164 10.15 -10.06 13.23
C TRP A 164 8.64 -9.91 13.01
N LEU A 165 8.16 -8.73 12.55
CA LEU A 165 6.74 -8.50 12.29
C LEU A 165 6.17 -9.41 11.19
N LEU A 166 6.92 -9.63 10.10
CA LEU A 166 6.46 -10.47 8.98
C LEU A 166 6.75 -11.96 9.20
N SER A 167 7.42 -12.35 10.28
CA SER A 167 7.70 -13.77 10.56
C SER A 167 6.42 -14.56 10.90
N LEU A 168 6.53 -15.90 10.86
CA LEU A 168 5.44 -16.80 11.28
C LEU A 168 4.99 -16.55 12.73
N ASP A 169 5.94 -16.27 13.64
CA ASP A 169 5.66 -15.92 15.04
C ASP A 169 5.33 -14.44 15.25
N GLY A 170 5.31 -13.64 14.18
CA GLY A 170 5.10 -12.19 14.23
C GLY A 170 3.87 -11.77 15.04
N PRO A 171 2.66 -12.32 14.76
CA PRO A 171 1.46 -11.97 15.52
C PRO A 171 1.57 -12.27 17.01
N ARG A 172 2.14 -13.43 17.36
CA ARG A 172 2.34 -13.86 18.75
C ARG A 172 3.32 -12.93 19.46
N HIS A 173 4.47 -12.65 18.85
CA HIS A 173 5.47 -11.73 19.40
C HIS A 173 4.91 -10.31 19.58
N LEU A 174 4.10 -9.84 18.63
CA LEU A 174 3.46 -8.53 18.75
C LEU A 174 2.49 -8.50 19.94
N ALA A 175 1.59 -9.49 20.05
CA ALA A 175 0.63 -9.58 21.15
C ALA A 175 1.32 -9.68 22.52
N GLU A 176 2.34 -10.54 22.65
CA GLU A 176 3.13 -10.67 23.87
C GLU A 176 3.81 -9.36 24.26
N ARG A 177 4.41 -8.66 23.30
CA ARG A 177 5.09 -7.37 23.53
C ARG A 177 4.11 -6.28 23.96
N VAL A 178 2.93 -6.22 23.35
CA VAL A 178 1.86 -5.27 23.72
C VAL A 178 1.39 -5.55 25.15
N ARG A 179 1.11 -6.82 25.46
CA ARG A 179 0.63 -7.27 26.78
C ARG A 179 1.64 -6.99 27.88
N GLN A 180 2.91 -7.33 27.67
CA GLN A 180 3.99 -7.05 28.62
C GLN A 180 4.21 -5.55 28.85
N GLY A 181 3.94 -4.72 27.84
CA GLY A 181 4.02 -3.27 27.94
C GLY A 181 2.81 -2.62 28.61
N GLY A 182 1.74 -3.36 28.93
CA GLY A 182 0.48 -2.82 29.45
C GLY A 182 -0.21 -1.86 28.46
N ARG A 183 -0.08 -2.15 27.16
CA ARG A 183 -0.56 -1.28 26.08
C ARG A 183 -1.80 -1.86 25.40
N GLU A 184 -2.50 -1.04 24.64
CA GLU A 184 -3.59 -1.50 23.77
C GLU A 184 -3.05 -1.94 22.41
N LEU A 185 -3.58 -3.05 21.89
CA LEU A 185 -3.16 -3.63 20.61
C LEU A 185 -3.42 -2.66 19.45
N GLY A 186 -4.62 -2.07 19.39
CA GLY A 186 -4.99 -1.12 18.33
C GLY A 186 -4.12 0.14 18.33
N GLU A 187 -3.78 0.68 19.50
CA GLU A 187 -2.86 1.81 19.62
C GLU A 187 -1.46 1.47 19.13
N THR A 188 -1.00 0.25 19.44
CA THR A 188 0.31 -0.24 18.98
C THR A 188 0.35 -0.37 17.45
N PHE A 189 -0.71 -0.87 16.81
CA PHE A 189 -0.83 -0.89 15.35
C PHE A 189 -0.77 0.53 14.75
N ILE A 190 -1.44 1.51 15.37
CA ILE A 190 -1.43 2.91 14.92
C ILE A 190 -0.01 3.50 15.00
N GLU A 191 0.69 3.29 16.10
CA GLU A 191 2.07 3.78 16.29
C GLU A 191 3.06 3.15 15.32
N LEU A 192 2.89 1.87 15.01
CA LEU A 192 3.66 1.19 13.98
C LEU A 192 3.30 1.67 12.56
N GLY A 193 2.30 2.54 12.40
CA GLY A 193 1.80 2.95 11.09
C GLY A 193 1.06 1.85 10.35
N LEU A 194 0.70 0.77 11.04
CA LEU A 194 -0.02 -0.40 10.56
C LEU A 194 -1.53 -0.28 10.83
N HIS A 195 -2.06 0.93 10.96
CA HIS A 195 -3.49 1.16 11.10
C HIS A 195 -4.25 0.61 9.88
N GLY A 196 -5.27 -0.22 10.12
CA GLY A 196 -6.02 -0.90 9.07
C GLY A 196 -5.34 -2.16 8.53
N PHE A 197 -4.30 -2.65 9.22
CA PHE A 197 -3.73 -4.00 9.00
C PHE A 197 -4.15 -4.96 10.12
N ASP A 198 -4.86 -4.45 11.14
CA ASP A 198 -5.37 -5.18 12.29
C ASP A 198 -6.78 -5.76 12.06
N ASP A 199 -7.44 -5.44 10.96
CA ASP A 199 -8.74 -6.00 10.54
C ASP A 199 -8.62 -7.38 9.87
N GLY A 200 -7.39 -7.83 9.63
CA GLY A 200 -7.05 -9.07 8.94
C GLY A 200 -6.78 -10.26 9.86
N ARG A 201 -6.47 -11.41 9.23
CA ARG A 201 -6.07 -12.64 9.93
C ARG A 201 -4.88 -12.46 10.87
N TYR A 202 -3.92 -11.63 10.50
CA TYR A 202 -2.80 -11.29 11.38
C TYR A 202 -3.31 -10.65 12.69
N GLY A 203 -4.20 -9.67 12.57
CA GLY A 203 -4.82 -9.00 13.72
C GLY A 203 -5.69 -9.94 14.55
N ASP A 204 -6.45 -10.84 13.92
CA ASP A 204 -7.22 -11.88 14.61
C ASP A 204 -6.33 -12.76 15.50
N ILE A 205 -5.19 -13.20 14.95
CA ILE A 205 -4.24 -14.03 15.69
C ILE A 205 -3.61 -13.23 16.83
N CYS A 206 -3.26 -11.96 16.61
CA CYS A 206 -2.80 -11.08 17.69
C CYS A 206 -3.83 -11.02 18.83
N ARG A 207 -5.12 -10.80 18.51
CA ARG A 207 -6.21 -10.74 19.51
C ARG A 207 -6.43 -12.06 20.23
N ALA A 208 -6.19 -13.19 19.59
CA ALA A 208 -6.29 -14.51 20.22
C ALA A 208 -5.16 -14.79 21.21
N HIS A 209 -4.00 -14.14 21.04
CA HIS A 209 -2.83 -14.26 21.92
C HIS A 209 -2.69 -13.14 22.96
N PHE A 210 -3.46 -12.05 22.80
CA PHE A 210 -3.50 -10.91 23.71
C PHE A 210 -4.25 -11.26 24.99
#